data_AF-A0A956GVL6-F1
#
_entry.id   AF-A0A956GVL6-F1
#
_cell.length_a   1.000
_cell.length_b   1.000
_cell.length_c   1.000
_cell.angle_alpha   90.00
_cell.angle_beta   90.00
_cell.angle_gamma   90.00
#
_symmetry.space_group_name_H-M   'P 1'
#
loop_
_entity.id
_entity.type
_entity.pdbx_description
1 polymer ?
#
loop_
_entity_poly.entity_id
_entity_poly.type
_entity_poly.pdbx_seq_one_letter_code
_entity_poly.pdbx_strand_id
1 'polypeptide(L)'
;MPGWSEVRGYTLILSHGRGPDRYARVALVRKRTLFGNAYNVREARAEDTTRSGKEPEALGLGRMLSWRWLGQGEAEELLGARLRTLESLGYGMVDGEVASTRGAWDWLRELVDKQLQRAGEAADGHEEQEQDDAGTEQAGDALDGEEAQQDARPTPHQAPHPAVALREAIERLGLEPAALIEGVAAILELPEAQLREPTAVTLRLVDPEVLALLLPLWLEHDAVELRSIGARWLALPATPYELDRKQLASWAESKGRLAQALAPRLPREGLALLGPEGLQRLAHTAHEPRVRSIAASWRERLEA
;
A
#
# COMPACT_ATOMS: atom_id res chain seq x y z
N MET A 1 -2.30 -20.66 -15.91
CA MET A 1 -2.89 -21.55 -14.88
C MET A 1 -3.67 -20.69 -13.90
N PRO A 2 -4.86 -21.09 -13.43
CA PRO A 2 -5.56 -20.34 -12.38
C PRO A 2 -4.78 -20.46 -11.07
N GLY A 3 -3.88 -19.50 -10.83
CA GLY A 3 -3.14 -19.37 -9.58
C GLY A 3 -4.07 -18.92 -8.46
N TRP A 4 -3.93 -19.54 -7.31
CA TRP A 4 -4.45 -19.01 -6.05
C TRP A 4 -3.25 -18.48 -5.24
N SER A 5 -3.52 -17.56 -4.34
CA SER A 5 -2.54 -16.90 -3.47
C SER A 5 -2.86 -17.23 -2.01
N GLU A 6 -1.85 -17.45 -1.18
CA GLU A 6 -2.02 -17.57 0.26
C GLU A 6 -2.20 -16.17 0.87
N VAL A 7 -3.28 -15.96 1.61
CA VAL A 7 -3.58 -14.68 2.29
C VAL A 7 -3.00 -14.69 3.71
N ARG A 8 -3.13 -15.84 4.40
CA ARG A 8 -2.66 -16.03 5.77
C ARG A 8 -2.39 -17.51 6.01
N GLY A 9 -1.35 -17.85 6.76
CA GLY A 9 -0.99 -19.23 7.12
C GLY A 9 -0.67 -19.36 8.61
N TYR A 10 -0.93 -20.55 9.16
CA TYR A 10 -0.61 -20.93 10.54
C TYR A 10 0.09 -22.28 10.51
N THR A 11 1.25 -22.38 11.16
CA THR A 11 1.95 -23.65 11.36
C THR A 11 1.81 -24.08 12.81
N LEU A 12 1.31 -25.30 13.00
CA LEU A 12 1.09 -25.91 14.30
C LEU A 12 1.92 -27.17 14.42
N ILE A 13 2.42 -27.45 15.63
CA ILE A 13 3.23 -28.61 15.95
C ILE A 13 2.54 -29.46 17.03
N LEU A 14 2.55 -30.77 16.85
CA LEU A 14 2.18 -31.74 17.87
C LEU A 14 3.44 -32.53 18.25
N SER A 15 4.02 -32.16 19.38
CA SER A 15 5.23 -32.79 19.92
C SER A 15 4.90 -34.03 20.75
N HIS A 16 5.58 -35.14 20.46
CA HIS A 16 5.41 -36.39 21.22
C HIS A 16 6.69 -36.73 21.98
N GLY A 17 6.59 -37.02 23.27
CA GLY A 17 7.76 -37.34 24.11
C GLY A 17 8.63 -38.48 23.58
N ARG A 18 8.05 -39.46 22.88
CA ARG A 18 8.75 -40.64 22.31
C ARG A 18 8.52 -40.86 20.81
N GLY A 19 7.98 -39.88 20.08
CA GLY A 19 7.65 -40.00 18.65
C GLY A 19 8.18 -38.86 17.77
N PRO A 20 8.00 -38.94 16.44
CA PRO A 20 8.28 -37.83 15.52
C PRO A 20 7.34 -36.66 15.79
N ASP A 21 7.82 -35.45 15.53
CA ASP A 21 6.98 -34.25 15.63
C ASP A 21 6.09 -34.16 14.39
N ARG A 22 4.83 -33.81 14.60
CA ARG A 22 3.86 -33.67 13.51
C ARG A 22 3.56 -32.21 13.29
N TYR A 23 3.71 -31.76 12.06
CA TYR A 23 3.42 -30.40 11.64
C TYR A 23 2.12 -30.37 10.84
N ALA A 24 1.32 -29.34 11.09
CA ALA A 24 0.15 -29.01 10.30
C ALA A 24 0.22 -27.54 9.90
N ARG A 25 0.19 -27.24 8.60
CA ARG A 25 0.07 -25.88 8.09
C ARG A 25 -1.34 -25.67 7.59
N VAL A 26 -2.08 -24.74 8.20
CA VAL A 26 -3.43 -24.36 7.79
C VAL A 26 -3.40 -22.94 7.24
N ALA A 27 -3.84 -22.75 6.00
CA ALA A 27 -3.72 -21.48 5.30
C ALA A 27 -5.03 -21.06 4.63
N LEU A 28 -5.38 -19.79 4.77
CA LEU A 28 -6.42 -19.14 3.99
C LEU A 28 -5.87 -18.82 2.60
N VAL A 29 -6.53 -19.34 1.56
CA VAL A 29 -6.15 -19.10 0.17
C VAL A 29 -7.23 -18.30 -0.56
N ARG A 30 -6.79 -17.41 -1.45
CA ARG A 30 -7.63 -16.56 -2.29
C ARG A 30 -7.37 -16.86 -3.76
N LYS A 31 -8.45 -17.01 -4.51
CA LYS A 31 -8.45 -17.12 -5.97
C LYS A 31 -9.26 -15.99 -6.56
N ARG A 32 -8.68 -15.25 -7.52
CA ARG A 32 -9.40 -14.25 -8.29
C ARG A 32 -10.24 -14.96 -9.36
N THR A 33 -11.53 -14.67 -9.41
CA THR A 33 -12.48 -15.24 -10.37
C THR A 33 -13.17 -14.13 -11.16
N LEU A 34 -13.94 -14.50 -12.20
CA LEU A 34 -14.75 -13.54 -12.96
C LEU A 34 -15.84 -12.86 -12.11
N PHE A 35 -16.23 -13.47 -10.99
CA PHE A 35 -17.27 -12.96 -10.09
C PHE A 35 -16.69 -12.35 -8.80
N GLY A 36 -15.40 -11.98 -8.82
CA GLY A 36 -14.69 -11.44 -7.67
C GLY A 36 -13.78 -12.46 -6.98
N ASN A 37 -13.46 -12.21 -5.71
CA ASN A 37 -12.56 -13.06 -4.93
C ASN A 37 -13.31 -14.25 -4.35
N ALA A 38 -12.69 -15.43 -4.45
CA ALA A 38 -13.19 -16.65 -3.86
C ALA A 38 -12.14 -17.24 -2.92
N TYR A 39 -12.56 -17.77 -1.78
CA TYR A 39 -11.67 -18.17 -0.69
C TYR A 39 -11.78 -19.67 -0.40
N ASN A 40 -10.74 -20.26 0.16
CA ASN A 40 -10.75 -21.63 0.68
C ASN A 40 -9.72 -21.75 1.80
N VAL A 41 -9.73 -22.87 2.52
CA VAL A 41 -8.72 -23.18 3.52
C VAL A 41 -7.95 -24.40 3.04
N ARG A 42 -6.63 -24.32 3.10
CA ARG A 42 -5.70 -25.38 2.72
C ARG A 42 -5.03 -25.93 3.96
N GLU A 43 -4.93 -27.25 4.05
CA GLU A 43 -4.19 -27.93 5.11
C GLU A 43 -3.11 -28.84 4.52
N ALA A 44 -1.86 -28.59 4.89
CA ALA A 44 -0.75 -29.47 4.65
C ALA A 44 -0.32 -30.15 5.96
N ARG A 45 0.14 -31.39 5.89
CA ARG A 45 0.68 -32.12 7.03
C ARG A 45 2.02 -32.71 6.67
N ALA A 46 2.93 -32.70 7.63
CA ALA A 46 4.23 -33.32 7.50
C ALA A 46 4.63 -33.94 8.85
N GLU A 47 5.49 -34.95 8.80
CA GLU A 47 6.10 -35.55 9.99
C GLU A 47 7.61 -35.29 9.91
N ASP A 48 8.19 -34.71 10.97
CA ASP A 48 9.64 -34.60 11.11
C ASP A 48 10.14 -35.75 11.98
N THR A 49 10.73 -36.75 11.33
CA THR A 49 11.37 -37.90 12.00
C THR A 49 12.71 -37.55 12.61
N THR A 50 13.34 -36.45 12.19
CA THR A 50 14.69 -36.06 12.62
C THR A 50 14.68 -35.15 13.85
N ARG A 51 13.51 -34.61 14.24
CA ARG A 51 13.36 -33.60 15.31
C ARG A 51 14.32 -32.42 15.14
N SER A 52 14.50 -32.00 13.90
CA SER A 52 15.43 -30.92 13.54
C SER A 52 15.01 -29.55 14.10
N GLY A 53 13.75 -29.44 14.53
CA GLY A 53 13.12 -28.18 14.93
C GLY A 53 12.88 -27.23 13.75
N LYS A 54 13.15 -27.67 12.50
CA LYS A 54 12.92 -26.89 11.29
C LYS A 54 11.59 -27.30 10.64
N GLU A 55 10.89 -26.32 10.09
CA GLU A 55 9.66 -26.55 9.33
C GLU A 55 9.96 -27.44 8.11
N PRO A 56 9.28 -28.59 7.95
CA PRO A 56 9.54 -29.50 6.83
C PRO A 56 9.08 -28.90 5.49
N GLU A 57 9.92 -29.02 4.44
CA GLU A 57 9.68 -28.49 3.09
C GLU A 57 8.34 -28.94 2.46
N ALA A 58 7.80 -30.08 2.90
CA ALA A 58 6.57 -30.67 2.38
C ALA A 58 5.29 -29.88 2.71
N LEU A 59 5.34 -28.86 3.57
CA LEU A 59 4.16 -28.09 3.99
C LEU A 59 3.58 -27.16 2.89
N GLY A 60 4.24 -27.09 1.72
CA GLY A 60 3.77 -26.34 0.56
C GLY A 60 2.66 -27.01 -0.28
N LEU A 61 2.34 -28.31 -0.10
CA LEU A 61 1.45 -29.09 -0.99
C LEU A 61 0.18 -29.61 -0.30
N GLY A 62 -0.46 -28.78 0.52
CA GLY A 62 -1.68 -29.17 1.26
C GLY A 62 -2.93 -29.37 0.40
N ARG A 63 -3.91 -30.09 0.97
CA ARG A 63 -5.25 -30.27 0.38
C ARG A 63 -6.18 -29.12 0.76
N MET A 64 -7.13 -28.78 -0.12
CA MET A 64 -8.22 -27.87 0.24
C MET A 64 -9.21 -28.57 1.17
N LEU A 65 -9.72 -27.84 2.17
CA LEU A 65 -10.67 -28.35 3.15
C LEU A 65 -12.12 -28.29 2.66
N SER A 66 -12.41 -27.43 1.69
CA SER A 66 -13.69 -27.38 1.01
C SER A 66 -13.55 -27.75 -0.47
N TRP A 67 -14.50 -28.54 -0.96
CA TRP A 67 -14.62 -28.88 -2.39
C TRP A 67 -15.11 -27.71 -3.24
N ARG A 68 -15.81 -26.74 -2.63
CA ARG A 68 -16.24 -25.47 -3.26
C ARG A 68 -15.39 -24.31 -2.76
N TRP A 69 -15.24 -23.29 -3.60
CA TRP A 69 -14.77 -21.99 -3.13
C TRP A 69 -15.88 -21.29 -2.33
N LEU A 70 -15.47 -20.54 -1.31
CA LEU A 70 -16.31 -19.94 -0.29
C LEU A 70 -16.26 -18.42 -0.34
N GLY A 71 -17.23 -17.77 0.29
CA GLY A 71 -17.10 -16.36 0.65
C GLY A 71 -16.00 -16.16 1.71
N GLN A 72 -15.52 -14.92 1.87
CA GLN A 72 -14.46 -14.63 2.84
C GLN A 72 -14.85 -15.03 4.26
N GLY A 73 -16.03 -14.60 4.74
CA GLY A 73 -16.51 -14.94 6.08
C GLY A 73 -16.65 -16.45 6.32
N GLU A 74 -17.23 -17.19 5.36
CA GLU A 74 -17.32 -18.66 5.44
C GLU A 74 -15.93 -19.32 5.51
N ALA A 75 -14.95 -18.82 4.75
CA ALA A 75 -13.59 -19.36 4.76
C ALA A 75 -12.84 -19.03 6.06
N GLU A 76 -13.06 -17.86 6.64
CA GLU A 76 -12.51 -17.46 7.93
C GLU A 76 -13.11 -18.28 9.09
N GLU A 77 -14.43 -18.53 9.05
CA GLU A 77 -15.09 -19.43 10.00
C GLU A 77 -14.54 -20.86 9.88
N LEU A 78 -14.37 -21.36 8.66
CA LEU A 78 -13.76 -22.67 8.40
C LEU A 78 -12.32 -22.75 8.92
N LEU A 79 -11.53 -21.69 8.72
CA LEU A 79 -10.16 -21.59 9.22
C LEU A 79 -10.14 -21.65 10.74
N GLY A 80 -10.94 -20.82 11.42
CA GLY A 80 -11.05 -20.80 12.87
C GLY A 80 -11.55 -22.13 13.44
N ALA A 81 -12.55 -22.75 12.82
CA ALA A 81 -13.02 -24.08 13.21
C ALA A 81 -11.91 -25.12 13.07
N ARG A 82 -11.10 -25.04 12.02
CA ARG A 82 -10.00 -25.97 11.81
C ARG A 82 -8.88 -25.81 12.84
N LEU A 83 -8.49 -24.57 13.14
CA LEU A 83 -7.48 -24.26 14.15
C LEU A 83 -7.90 -24.81 15.53
N ARG A 84 -9.13 -24.51 15.98
CA ARG A 84 -9.66 -25.07 17.24
C ARG A 84 -9.68 -26.59 17.27
N THR A 85 -9.96 -27.22 16.12
CA THR A 85 -9.92 -28.69 16.01
C THR A 85 -8.49 -29.20 16.20
N LEU A 86 -7.49 -28.57 15.58
CA LEU A 86 -6.09 -28.98 15.73
C LEU A 86 -5.58 -28.73 17.16
N GLU A 87 -5.93 -27.60 17.77
CA GLU A 87 -5.64 -27.30 19.17
C GLU A 87 -6.25 -28.35 20.11
N SER A 88 -7.51 -28.74 19.89
CA SER A 88 -8.16 -29.81 20.67
C SER A 88 -7.49 -31.19 20.51
N LEU A 89 -6.77 -31.41 19.40
CA LEU A 89 -5.97 -32.60 19.15
C LEU A 89 -4.56 -32.52 19.76
N GLY A 90 -4.25 -31.42 20.48
CA GLY A 90 -2.98 -31.20 21.15
C GLY A 90 -1.92 -30.51 20.31
N TYR A 91 -2.26 -30.01 19.11
CA TYR A 91 -1.33 -29.18 18.36
C TYR A 91 -1.17 -27.82 19.05
N GLY A 92 0.06 -27.45 19.37
CA GLY A 92 0.42 -26.11 19.79
C GLY A 92 0.69 -25.23 18.56
N MET A 93 0.31 -23.97 18.61
CA MET A 93 0.76 -23.00 17.61
C MET A 93 2.27 -22.85 17.80
N VAL A 94 3.04 -22.99 16.72
CA VAL A 94 4.46 -22.69 16.79
C VAL A 94 4.53 -21.18 16.86
N ASP A 95 4.80 -20.63 18.06
CA ASP A 95 5.25 -19.24 18.26
C ASP A 95 6.66 -19.09 17.68
N GLY A 96 6.80 -19.45 16.41
CA GLY A 96 7.97 -19.17 15.62
C GLY A 96 7.66 -17.86 14.92
N GLU A 97 8.57 -16.91 15.06
CA GLU A 97 8.83 -15.86 14.06
C GLU A 97 9.10 -16.52 12.69
N VAL A 98 8.07 -17.10 12.09
CA VAL A 98 8.10 -17.70 10.77
C VAL A 98 6.93 -17.10 10.03
N ALA A 99 7.25 -15.99 9.37
CA ALA A 99 6.48 -15.43 8.29
C ALA A 99 4.96 -15.37 8.59
N SER A 100 4.57 -14.57 9.59
CA SER A 100 3.55 -13.58 9.24
C SER A 100 4.05 -12.98 7.94
N THR A 101 3.34 -13.22 6.84
CA THR A 101 3.51 -12.44 5.62
C THR A 101 3.78 -11.02 6.09
N ARG A 102 5.02 -10.54 5.90
CA ARG A 102 5.43 -9.17 6.26
C ARG A 102 4.23 -8.32 5.91
N GLY A 103 3.58 -7.74 6.91
CA GLY A 103 2.48 -6.85 6.63
C GLY A 103 2.97 -5.86 5.60
N ALA A 104 2.11 -5.46 4.65
CA ALA A 104 2.50 -4.49 3.62
C ALA A 104 3.09 -3.18 4.20
N TRP A 105 3.04 -3.02 5.52
CA TRP A 105 3.51 -1.91 6.33
C TRP A 105 4.55 -2.28 7.41
N ASP A 106 5.00 -3.54 7.52
CA ASP A 106 6.00 -3.94 8.52
C ASP A 106 7.39 -3.42 8.18
N TRP A 107 7.70 -3.25 6.89
CA TRP A 107 8.90 -2.53 6.45
C TRP A 107 8.85 -1.05 6.84
N LEU A 108 7.66 -0.41 6.89
CA LEU A 108 7.53 0.97 7.32
C LEU A 108 7.90 1.06 8.80
N ARG A 109 7.47 0.08 9.61
CA ARG A 109 7.93 -0.06 11.00
C ARG A 109 9.44 -0.28 11.09
N GLU A 110 10.01 -1.24 10.34
CA GLU A 110 11.46 -1.48 10.32
C GLU A 110 12.25 -0.24 9.86
N LEU A 111 11.74 0.53 8.90
CA LEU A 111 12.36 1.74 8.37
C LEU A 111 12.30 2.89 9.38
N VAL A 112 11.14 3.08 10.02
CA VAL A 112 10.96 4.05 11.10
C VAL A 112 11.87 3.70 12.28
N ASP A 113 11.92 2.43 12.68
CA ASP A 113 12.80 1.96 13.75
C ASP A 113 14.28 2.20 13.41
N LYS A 114 14.71 1.90 12.17
CA LYS A 114 16.08 2.19 11.70
C LYS A 114 16.40 3.68 11.67
N GLN A 115 15.44 4.53 11.30
CA GLN A 115 15.64 5.99 11.28
C GLN A 115 15.67 6.57 12.69
N LEU A 116 14.82 6.08 13.60
CA LEU A 116 14.87 6.44 15.01
C LEU A 116 16.20 6.00 15.66
N GLN A 117 16.70 4.82 15.30
CA GLN A 117 18.03 4.35 15.73
C GLN A 117 19.14 5.26 15.20
N ARG A 118 19.14 5.62 13.91
CA ARG A 118 20.12 6.56 13.34
C ARG A 118 20.05 7.95 13.95
N ALA A 119 18.84 8.46 14.23
CA ALA A 119 18.65 9.74 14.90
C ALA A 119 19.16 9.71 16.34
N GLY A 120 18.96 8.59 17.06
CA GLY A 120 19.55 8.36 18.38
C GLY A 120 21.07 8.28 18.35
N GLU A 121 21.65 7.52 17.42
CA GLU A 121 23.11 7.41 17.23
C GLU A 121 23.75 8.74 16.84
N ALA A 122 23.05 9.59 16.08
CA ALA A 122 23.50 10.95 15.74
C ALA A 122 23.40 11.93 16.92
N ALA A 123 22.47 11.71 17.86
CA ALA A 123 22.35 12.50 19.07
C ALA A 123 23.40 12.09 20.14
N ASP A 124 23.66 10.79 20.28
CA ASP A 124 24.68 10.27 21.21
C ASP A 124 26.12 10.53 20.71
N GLY A 125 26.30 10.81 19.41
CA GLY A 125 27.58 11.20 18.82
C GLY A 125 28.02 12.65 19.07
N HIS A 126 27.21 13.45 19.75
CA HIS A 126 27.45 14.88 19.99
C HIS A 126 27.66 15.28 21.47
N GLU A 127 27.84 14.32 22.39
CA GLU A 127 28.02 14.63 23.82
C GLU A 127 29.47 14.90 24.29
N GLU A 128 30.46 14.97 23.39
CA GLU A 128 31.84 15.34 23.78
C GLU A 128 32.39 16.54 22.99
N GLN A 129 31.81 17.73 23.19
CA GLN A 129 32.53 19.01 23.25
C GLN A 129 31.55 20.17 23.37
N GLU A 130 31.27 20.60 24.60
CA GLU A 130 31.10 22.03 24.94
C GLU A 130 31.01 22.16 26.47
N GLN A 131 32.18 22.26 27.09
CA GLN A 131 32.35 22.95 28.36
C GLN A 131 32.90 24.34 28.04
N ASP A 132 32.33 25.34 28.71
CA ASP A 132 32.68 26.76 28.74
C ASP A 132 32.14 27.61 27.56
N ASP A 133 31.06 28.35 27.77
CA ASP A 133 31.23 29.76 28.14
C ASP A 133 29.96 30.36 28.76
N ALA A 134 30.17 31.18 29.78
CA ALA A 134 29.15 31.82 30.57
C ALA A 134 28.85 33.22 30.04
N GLY A 135 27.56 33.54 29.95
CA GLY A 135 27.04 34.90 30.13
C GLY A 135 26.80 35.69 28.86
N THR A 136 25.54 36.13 28.68
CA THR A 136 25.18 37.56 28.75
C THR A 136 23.66 37.66 28.66
N GLU A 137 23.07 38.22 29.72
CA GLU A 137 21.70 38.70 29.77
C GLU A 137 21.49 39.83 28.74
N GLN A 138 20.41 39.78 27.98
CA GLN A 138 19.77 41.02 27.52
C GLN A 138 18.27 40.85 27.35
N ALA A 139 17.57 41.76 28.04
CA ALA A 139 16.14 41.95 28.09
C ALA A 139 15.62 42.73 26.88
N GLY A 140 14.32 42.60 26.63
CA GLY A 140 13.53 43.35 25.64
C GLY A 140 12.89 42.39 24.64
N ASP A 141 11.63 42.48 24.26
CA ASP A 141 10.64 43.52 24.46
C ASP A 141 9.26 42.89 24.19
N ALA A 142 8.24 43.36 24.89
CA ALA A 142 6.87 42.90 24.76
C ALA A 142 6.21 43.56 23.54
N LEU A 143 5.58 42.77 22.66
CA LEU A 143 4.51 43.29 21.80
C LEU A 143 3.40 42.26 21.58
N ASP A 144 2.21 42.75 21.90
CA ASP A 144 0.88 42.17 21.74
C ASP A 144 0.55 41.83 20.28
N GLY A 145 -0.28 40.79 20.12
CA GLY A 145 -0.85 40.38 18.84
C GLY A 145 -2.01 39.40 19.03
N GLU A 146 -3.05 39.84 19.74
CA GLU A 146 -4.39 39.27 19.63
C GLU A 146 -4.98 39.52 18.23
N GLU A 147 -6.00 38.73 17.87
CA GLU A 147 -6.77 38.68 16.61
C GLU A 147 -6.18 37.72 15.54
N ALA A 148 -6.86 36.70 15.01
CA ALA A 148 -8.30 36.49 14.86
C ALA A 148 -8.64 34.99 14.94
N GLN A 149 -9.53 34.67 15.88
CA GLN A 149 -10.21 33.39 16.00
C GLN A 149 -11.36 33.40 14.98
N GLN A 150 -11.12 32.87 13.79
CA GLN A 150 -12.15 32.70 12.76
C GLN A 150 -12.87 31.36 12.95
N ASP A 151 -14.16 31.49 13.27
CA ASP A 151 -15.21 30.48 13.21
C ASP A 151 -15.20 29.69 11.87
N ALA A 152 -14.42 28.61 11.82
CA ALA A 152 -14.60 27.56 10.82
C ALA A 152 -15.55 26.50 11.39
N ARG A 153 -16.84 26.62 11.06
CA ARG A 153 -17.82 25.54 11.25
C ARG A 153 -17.25 24.24 10.66
N PRO A 154 -17.21 23.12 11.39
CA PRO A 154 -16.73 21.86 10.85
C PRO A 154 -17.71 21.37 9.78
N THR A 155 -17.30 21.45 8.52
CA THR A 155 -17.93 20.71 7.42
C THR A 155 -17.92 19.22 7.75
N PRO A 156 -18.96 18.46 7.38
CA PRO A 156 -19.05 17.04 7.69
C PRO A 156 -17.81 16.34 7.12
N HIS A 157 -17.03 15.73 8.01
CA HIS A 157 -15.79 15.03 7.70
C HIS A 157 -16.04 13.97 6.62
N GLN A 158 -15.77 14.30 5.36
CA GLN A 158 -15.34 13.29 4.40
C GLN A 158 -14.05 12.72 4.97
N ALA A 159 -14.07 11.43 5.29
CA ALA A 159 -12.86 10.74 5.71
C ALA A 159 -11.75 11.05 4.68
N PRO A 160 -10.57 11.52 5.13
CA PRO A 160 -9.50 11.86 4.22
C PRO A 160 -9.20 10.65 3.32
N HIS A 161 -9.07 10.91 2.02
CA HIS A 161 -8.75 9.86 1.05
C HIS A 161 -7.50 9.11 1.53
N PRO A 162 -7.44 7.77 1.49
CA PRO A 162 -6.35 6.99 2.09
C PRO A 162 -4.95 7.41 1.60
N ALA A 163 -4.84 7.83 0.33
CA ALA A 163 -3.58 8.38 -0.22
C ALA A 163 -3.13 9.69 0.46
N VAL A 164 -4.06 10.55 0.88
CA VAL A 164 -3.77 11.81 1.60
C VAL A 164 -3.27 11.49 2.99
N ALA A 165 -3.97 10.61 3.72
CA ALA A 165 -3.55 10.17 5.05
C ALA A 165 -2.17 9.49 5.02
N LEU A 166 -1.90 8.67 4.00
CA LEU A 166 -0.60 8.04 3.80
C LEU A 166 0.49 9.08 3.50
N ARG A 167 0.22 10.07 2.65
CA ARG A 167 1.16 11.14 2.35
C ARG A 167 1.50 11.94 3.61
N GLU A 168 0.49 12.38 4.35
CA GLU A 168 0.69 13.12 5.61
C GLU A 168 1.48 12.28 6.63
N ALA A 169 1.24 10.97 6.69
CA ALA A 169 2.04 10.08 7.53
C ALA A 169 3.50 10.00 7.08
N ILE A 170 3.76 9.85 5.77
CA ILE A 170 5.13 9.80 5.23
C ILE A 170 5.87 11.13 5.42
N GLU A 171 5.20 12.26 5.19
CA GLU A 171 5.75 13.60 5.42
C GLU A 171 6.08 13.80 6.90
N ARG A 172 5.19 13.39 7.80
CA ARG A 172 5.43 13.47 9.25
C ARG A 172 6.59 12.60 9.72
N LEU A 173 6.82 11.47 9.05
CA LEU A 173 7.96 10.59 9.32
C LEU A 173 9.28 11.14 8.76
N GLY A 174 9.25 12.17 7.91
CA GLY A 174 10.46 12.78 7.35
C GLY A 174 11.29 11.82 6.51
N LEU A 175 10.65 10.86 5.84
CA LEU A 175 11.37 9.82 5.11
C LEU A 175 12.10 10.40 3.89
N GLU A 176 13.40 10.11 3.82
CA GLU A 176 14.21 10.43 2.65
C GLU A 176 13.62 9.77 1.38
N PRO A 177 13.61 10.45 0.22
CA PRO A 177 13.03 9.93 -1.01
C PRO A 177 13.59 8.58 -1.43
N ALA A 178 14.91 8.36 -1.23
CA ALA A 178 15.56 7.09 -1.54
C ALA A 178 15.02 5.94 -0.68
N ALA A 179 14.79 6.18 0.62
CA ALA A 179 14.24 5.20 1.53
C ALA A 179 12.78 4.85 1.18
N LEU A 180 11.99 5.84 0.73
CA LEU A 180 10.64 5.59 0.25
C LEU A 180 10.65 4.73 -1.03
N ILE A 181 11.57 5.00 -1.96
CA ILE A 181 11.72 4.21 -3.20
C ILE A 181 12.09 2.76 -2.87
N GLU A 182 13.09 2.54 -2.02
CA GLU A 182 13.53 1.22 -1.56
C GLU A 182 12.36 0.45 -0.93
N GLY A 183 11.65 1.09 0.01
CA GLY A 183 10.51 0.47 0.71
C GLY A 183 9.36 0.11 -0.21
N VAL A 184 9.00 1.00 -1.14
CA VAL A 184 7.96 0.74 -2.14
C VAL A 184 8.38 -0.34 -3.12
N ALA A 185 9.64 -0.37 -3.54
CA ALA A 185 10.18 -1.44 -4.40
C ALA A 185 10.08 -2.80 -3.70
N ALA A 186 10.40 -2.85 -2.40
CA ALA A 186 10.25 -4.06 -1.58
C ALA A 186 8.78 -4.52 -1.46
N ILE A 187 7.82 -3.61 -1.24
CA ILE A 187 6.38 -3.95 -1.17
C ILE A 187 5.90 -4.57 -2.48
N LEU A 188 6.31 -3.97 -3.60
CA LEU A 188 5.86 -4.40 -4.92
C LEU A 188 6.61 -5.66 -5.41
N GLU A 189 7.59 -6.14 -4.64
CA GLU A 189 8.52 -7.20 -5.04
C GLU A 189 9.18 -6.88 -6.40
N LEU A 190 9.50 -5.60 -6.62
CA LEU A 190 10.13 -5.12 -7.84
C LEU A 190 11.56 -4.62 -7.57
N PRO A 191 12.51 -4.84 -8.49
CA PRO A 191 13.78 -4.14 -8.44
C PRO A 191 13.58 -2.62 -8.50
N GLU A 192 14.34 -1.85 -7.71
CA GLU A 192 14.27 -0.37 -7.72
C GLU A 192 14.44 0.24 -9.12
N ALA A 193 15.31 -0.36 -9.94
CA ALA A 193 15.50 0.06 -11.33
C ALA A 193 14.21 -0.04 -12.16
N GLN A 194 13.40 -1.08 -11.93
CA GLN A 194 12.12 -1.27 -12.60
C GLN A 194 11.02 -0.35 -12.05
N LEU A 195 11.09 -0.03 -10.75
CA LEU A 195 10.21 0.98 -10.16
C LEU A 195 10.50 2.37 -10.76
N ARG A 196 11.79 2.70 -10.90
CA ARG A 196 12.25 3.97 -11.47
C ARG A 196 11.94 4.07 -12.96
N GLU A 197 12.20 3.03 -13.74
CA GLU A 197 11.97 2.97 -15.18
C GLU A 197 10.93 1.89 -15.52
N PRO A 198 9.63 2.20 -15.34
CA PRO A 198 8.59 1.22 -15.51
C PRO A 198 8.37 0.87 -16.98
N THR A 199 7.97 -0.37 -17.22
CA THR A 199 7.66 -0.91 -18.55
C THR A 199 6.24 -1.48 -18.57
N ALA A 200 5.74 -1.83 -19.74
CA ALA A 200 4.45 -2.54 -19.85
C ALA A 200 4.45 -3.89 -19.13
N VAL A 201 5.61 -4.53 -18.97
CA VAL A 201 5.74 -5.80 -18.24
C VAL A 201 5.62 -5.56 -16.74
N THR A 202 6.31 -4.55 -16.21
CA THR A 202 6.27 -4.24 -14.77
C THR A 202 4.89 -3.75 -14.34
N LEU A 203 4.19 -3.00 -15.20
CA LEU A 203 2.81 -2.58 -14.95
C LEU A 203 1.88 -3.77 -14.69
N ARG A 204 2.06 -4.89 -15.39
CA ARG A 204 1.23 -6.10 -15.21
C ARG A 204 1.49 -6.85 -13.92
N LEU A 205 2.62 -6.57 -13.26
CA LEU A 205 2.99 -7.17 -11.98
C LEU A 205 2.42 -6.38 -10.79
N VAL A 206 2.06 -5.12 -11.01
CA VAL A 206 1.54 -4.23 -9.97
C VAL A 206 0.01 -4.28 -9.97
N ASP A 207 -0.58 -4.44 -8.79
CA ASP A 207 -2.03 -4.36 -8.62
C ASP A 207 -2.51 -2.92 -8.94
N PRO A 208 -3.53 -2.74 -9.80
CA PRO A 208 -4.06 -1.42 -10.11
C PRO A 208 -4.50 -0.61 -8.89
N GLU A 209 -5.01 -1.25 -7.84
CA GLU A 209 -5.41 -0.56 -6.60
C GLU A 209 -4.20 0.05 -5.88
N VAL A 210 -3.07 -0.67 -5.88
CA VAL A 210 -1.82 -0.20 -5.29
C VAL A 210 -1.24 0.94 -6.12
N LEU A 211 -1.26 0.81 -7.45
CA LEU A 211 -0.83 1.88 -8.35
C LEU A 211 -1.68 3.15 -8.17
N ALA A 212 -2.98 2.98 -8.00
CA ALA A 212 -3.90 4.09 -7.74
C ALA A 212 -3.59 4.83 -6.43
N LEU A 213 -3.09 4.13 -5.43
CA LEU A 213 -2.68 4.72 -4.16
C LEU A 213 -1.30 5.41 -4.26
N LEU A 214 -0.37 4.84 -5.01
CA LEU A 214 1.00 5.34 -5.14
C LEU A 214 1.12 6.56 -6.07
N LEU A 215 0.32 6.64 -7.14
CA LEU A 215 0.43 7.74 -8.12
C LEU A 215 0.22 9.13 -7.49
N PRO A 216 -0.83 9.38 -6.69
CA PRO A 216 -0.97 10.65 -5.99
C PRO A 216 0.16 10.93 -5.01
N LEU A 217 0.60 9.91 -4.28
CA LEU A 217 1.72 10.03 -3.36
C LEU A 217 2.98 10.53 -4.09
N TRP A 218 3.36 9.89 -5.20
CA TRP A 218 4.55 10.24 -5.96
C TRP A 218 4.46 11.59 -6.68
N LEU A 219 3.33 11.85 -7.36
CA LEU A 219 3.17 13.05 -8.19
C LEU A 219 3.01 14.32 -7.37
N GLU A 220 2.45 14.22 -6.17
CA GLU A 220 2.27 15.38 -5.30
C GLU A 220 3.47 15.63 -4.37
N HIS A 221 4.37 14.65 -4.21
CA HIS A 221 5.57 14.78 -3.37
C HIS A 221 6.51 15.92 -3.79
N ASP A 222 7.25 16.48 -2.84
CA ASP A 222 8.19 17.61 -3.08
C ASP A 222 9.55 17.20 -3.65
N ALA A 223 9.95 15.94 -3.46
CA ALA A 223 11.10 15.37 -4.14
C ALA A 223 10.87 15.21 -5.65
N VAL A 224 11.75 15.81 -6.46
CA VAL A 224 11.73 15.75 -7.93
C VAL A 224 11.79 14.30 -8.44
N GLU A 225 12.56 13.46 -7.76
CA GLU A 225 12.76 12.07 -8.16
C GLU A 225 11.44 11.28 -8.10
N LEU A 226 10.73 11.32 -6.97
CA LEU A 226 9.45 10.65 -6.80
C LEU A 226 8.41 11.14 -7.82
N ARG A 227 8.36 12.45 -8.07
CA ARG A 227 7.49 12.99 -9.12
C ARG A 227 7.82 12.44 -10.49
N SER A 228 9.10 12.31 -10.81
CA SER A 228 9.56 11.79 -12.09
C SER A 228 9.17 10.32 -12.26
N ILE A 229 9.25 9.53 -11.18
CA ILE A 229 8.78 8.14 -11.16
C ILE A 229 7.26 8.10 -11.44
N GLY A 230 6.46 8.85 -10.68
CA GLY A 230 5.01 8.89 -10.88
C GLY A 230 4.60 9.34 -12.28
N ALA A 231 5.32 10.32 -12.85
CA ALA A 231 5.08 10.78 -14.21
C ALA A 231 5.39 9.68 -15.26
N ARG A 232 6.48 8.92 -15.10
CA ARG A 232 6.81 7.80 -15.99
C ARG A 232 5.78 6.68 -15.92
N TRP A 233 5.31 6.32 -14.72
CA TRP A 233 4.24 5.33 -14.55
C TRP A 233 2.95 5.76 -15.25
N LEU A 234 2.52 7.01 -15.07
CA LEU A 234 1.31 7.55 -15.69
C LEU A 234 1.44 7.72 -17.22
N ALA A 235 2.66 7.95 -17.71
CA ALA A 235 2.96 8.09 -19.13
C ALA A 235 2.90 6.76 -19.90
N LEU A 236 2.95 5.61 -19.21
CA LEU A 236 2.76 4.33 -19.89
C LEU A 236 1.36 4.28 -20.55
N PRO A 237 1.25 3.82 -21.81
CA PRO A 237 -0.02 3.84 -22.53
C PRO A 237 -1.15 3.10 -21.81
N ALA A 238 -0.86 1.95 -21.20
CA ALA A 238 -1.86 1.12 -20.53
C ALA A 238 -2.30 1.64 -19.15
N THR A 239 -1.46 2.42 -18.45
CA THR A 239 -1.68 2.74 -17.02
C THR A 239 -3.06 3.30 -16.72
N PRO A 240 -3.58 4.35 -17.40
CA PRO A 240 -4.90 4.87 -17.08
C PRO A 240 -6.04 3.90 -17.36
N TYR A 241 -5.86 2.91 -18.22
CA TYR A 241 -6.90 1.92 -18.51
C TYR A 241 -7.01 0.83 -17.44
N GLU A 242 -5.98 0.68 -16.61
CA GLU A 242 -6.01 -0.22 -15.45
C GLU A 242 -6.69 0.42 -14.23
N LEU A 243 -6.83 1.76 -14.23
CA LEU A 243 -7.36 2.53 -13.10
C LEU A 243 -8.88 2.72 -13.19
N ASP A 244 -9.53 2.86 -12.04
CA ASP A 244 -10.96 3.13 -12.00
C ASP A 244 -11.30 4.50 -12.63
N ARG A 245 -12.31 4.50 -13.49
CA ARG A 245 -12.74 5.71 -14.23
C ARG A 245 -13.22 6.83 -13.30
N LYS A 246 -13.88 6.53 -12.18
CA LYS A 246 -14.33 7.56 -11.23
C LYS A 246 -13.12 8.16 -10.50
N GLN A 247 -12.12 7.35 -10.22
CA GLN A 247 -10.87 7.81 -9.62
C GLN A 247 -10.10 8.75 -10.56
N LEU A 248 -9.95 8.38 -11.84
CA LEU A 248 -9.36 9.27 -12.85
C LEU A 248 -10.12 10.59 -13.02
N ALA A 249 -11.46 10.54 -12.96
CA ALA A 249 -12.27 11.75 -13.01
C ALA A 249 -11.99 12.65 -11.81
N SER A 250 -12.00 12.09 -10.58
CA SER A 250 -11.66 12.81 -9.35
C SER A 250 -10.26 13.45 -9.42
N TRP A 251 -9.29 12.71 -9.98
CA TRP A 251 -7.93 13.19 -10.19
C TRP A 251 -7.82 14.33 -11.20
N ALA A 252 -8.62 14.30 -12.26
CA ALA A 252 -8.69 15.38 -13.24
C ALA A 252 -9.46 16.60 -12.72
N GLU A 253 -10.40 16.39 -11.79
CA GLU A 253 -11.14 17.45 -11.11
C GLU A 253 -10.27 18.22 -10.12
N SER A 254 -9.35 17.51 -9.45
CA SER A 254 -8.50 18.07 -8.39
C SER A 254 -7.58 19.19 -8.90
N LYS A 255 -7.07 19.97 -7.95
CA LYS A 255 -6.03 20.97 -8.20
C LYS A 255 -4.66 20.32 -8.03
N GLY A 256 -3.72 20.64 -8.92
CA GLY A 256 -2.30 20.36 -8.69
C GLY A 256 -1.65 19.47 -9.74
N ARG A 257 -0.53 18.86 -9.34
CA ARG A 257 0.41 18.15 -10.23
C ARG A 257 -0.22 16.93 -10.89
N LEU A 258 -1.14 16.26 -10.21
CA LEU A 258 -1.84 15.08 -10.70
C LEU A 258 -2.75 15.40 -11.90
N ALA A 259 -3.61 16.41 -11.77
CA ALA A 259 -4.45 16.91 -12.86
C ALA A 259 -3.61 17.41 -14.04
N GLN A 260 -2.51 18.11 -13.76
CA GLN A 260 -1.56 18.58 -14.77
C GLN A 260 -0.88 17.42 -15.52
N ALA A 261 -0.58 16.31 -14.83
CA ALA A 261 0.02 15.12 -15.44
C ALA A 261 -0.99 14.35 -16.32
N LEU A 262 -2.29 14.37 -15.98
CA LEU A 262 -3.35 13.78 -16.80
C LEU A 262 -3.72 14.64 -18.02
N ALA A 263 -3.64 15.96 -17.91
CA ALA A 263 -4.10 16.89 -18.93
C ALA A 263 -3.58 16.63 -20.36
N PRO A 264 -2.32 16.21 -20.61
CA PRO A 264 -1.84 15.91 -21.96
C PRO A 264 -2.54 14.73 -22.65
N ARG A 265 -3.15 13.81 -21.90
CA ARG A 265 -3.81 12.61 -22.44
C ARG A 265 -5.27 12.85 -22.80
N LEU A 266 -5.95 13.70 -22.04
CA LEU A 266 -7.38 13.98 -22.20
C LEU A 266 -7.81 14.42 -23.62
N PRO A 267 -7.04 15.18 -24.42
CA PRO A 267 -7.46 15.57 -25.77
C PRO A 267 -7.67 14.39 -26.72
N ARG A 268 -6.89 13.31 -26.53
CA ARG A 268 -6.88 12.12 -27.39
C ARG A 268 -7.70 10.99 -26.79
N GLU A 269 -7.57 10.80 -25.48
CA GLU A 269 -8.07 9.62 -24.78
C GLU A 269 -9.25 9.93 -23.85
N GLY A 270 -9.62 11.20 -23.68
CA GLY A 270 -10.60 11.63 -22.68
C GLY A 270 -11.93 10.89 -22.73
N LEU A 271 -12.43 10.59 -23.93
CA LEU A 271 -13.68 9.82 -24.09
C LEU A 271 -13.53 8.37 -23.63
N ALA A 272 -12.39 7.73 -23.91
CA ALA A 272 -12.13 6.36 -23.47
C ALA A 272 -11.87 6.28 -21.96
N LEU A 273 -11.16 7.26 -21.41
CA LEU A 273 -10.79 7.30 -19.99
C LEU A 273 -11.97 7.68 -19.09
N LEU A 274 -12.76 8.68 -19.51
CA LEU A 274 -13.73 9.36 -18.63
C LEU A 274 -15.15 9.35 -19.16
N GLY A 275 -15.37 8.96 -20.42
CA GLY A 275 -16.64 8.97 -21.15
C GLY A 275 -17.35 10.33 -21.17
N PRO A 276 -18.52 10.40 -21.82
CA PRO A 276 -19.17 11.68 -22.10
C PRO A 276 -19.63 12.40 -20.83
N GLU A 277 -20.17 11.67 -19.85
CA GLU A 277 -20.66 12.27 -18.60
C GLU A 277 -19.52 12.81 -17.72
N GLY A 278 -18.38 12.10 -17.70
CA GLY A 278 -17.20 12.51 -16.95
C GLY A 278 -16.57 13.77 -17.55
N LEU A 279 -16.49 13.84 -18.88
CA LEU A 279 -16.02 15.04 -19.59
C LEU A 279 -16.98 16.22 -19.39
N GLN A 280 -18.29 16.00 -19.48
CA GLN A 280 -19.28 17.05 -19.22
C GLN A 280 -19.14 17.61 -17.82
N ARG A 281 -18.98 16.75 -16.81
CA ARG A 281 -18.75 17.15 -15.42
C ARG A 281 -17.47 17.97 -15.29
N LEU A 282 -16.34 17.46 -15.79
CA LEU A 282 -15.04 18.13 -15.74
C LEU A 282 -15.05 19.52 -16.37
N ALA A 283 -15.82 19.75 -17.44
CA ALA A 283 -15.94 21.07 -18.05
C ALA A 283 -16.46 22.15 -17.07
N HIS A 284 -17.13 21.73 -15.98
CA HIS A 284 -17.71 22.60 -14.97
C HIS A 284 -16.93 22.54 -13.64
N THR A 285 -16.45 21.35 -13.26
CA THR A 285 -15.86 21.09 -11.93
C THR A 285 -14.34 21.18 -11.91
N ALA A 286 -13.63 21.00 -13.04
CA ALA A 286 -12.18 20.92 -13.03
C ALA A 286 -11.54 22.22 -12.54
N HIS A 287 -10.66 22.12 -11.54
CA HIS A 287 -9.91 23.26 -11.02
C HIS A 287 -8.78 23.70 -11.95
N GLU A 288 -8.16 22.75 -12.67
CA GLU A 288 -7.08 23.03 -13.62
C GLU A 288 -7.64 23.61 -14.95
N PRO A 289 -7.29 24.85 -15.35
CA PRO A 289 -7.88 25.51 -16.52
C PRO A 289 -7.69 24.73 -17.82
N ARG A 290 -6.55 24.06 -17.97
CA ARG A 290 -6.24 23.25 -19.15
C ARG A 290 -7.15 22.01 -19.24
N VAL A 291 -7.41 21.34 -18.11
CA VAL A 291 -8.32 20.19 -18.08
C VAL A 291 -9.73 20.64 -18.45
N ARG A 292 -10.18 21.77 -17.87
CA ARG A 292 -11.50 22.34 -18.13
C ARG A 292 -11.70 22.68 -19.61
N SER A 293 -10.73 23.33 -20.25
CA SER A 293 -10.83 23.70 -21.66
C SER A 293 -10.88 22.48 -22.58
N ILE A 294 -10.07 21.46 -22.31
CA ILE A 294 -10.08 20.19 -23.06
C ILE A 294 -11.44 19.49 -22.93
N ALA A 295 -11.99 19.45 -21.72
CA ALA A 295 -13.30 18.87 -21.47
C ALA A 295 -14.42 19.63 -22.20
N ALA A 296 -14.38 20.97 -22.21
CA ALA A 296 -15.32 21.80 -22.96
C ALA A 296 -15.23 21.53 -24.48
N SER A 297 -14.03 21.42 -25.05
CA SER A 297 -13.85 21.08 -26.47
C SER A 297 -14.32 19.67 -26.83
N TRP A 298 -14.34 18.73 -25.87
CA TRP A 298 -14.97 17.42 -26.09
C TRP A 298 -16.50 17.53 -26.08
N ARG A 299 -17.09 18.31 -25.17
CA ARG A 299 -18.52 18.54 -25.13
C ARG A 299 -19.03 19.12 -26.45
N GLU A 300 -18.39 20.17 -26.95
CA GLU A 300 -18.74 20.78 -28.24
C GLU A 300 -18.69 19.77 -29.40
N ARG A 301 -17.71 18.86 -29.39
CA ARG A 301 -17.59 17.78 -30.40
C ARG A 301 -18.65 16.68 -30.28
N LEU A 302 -19.23 16.47 -29.10
CA LEU A 302 -20.26 15.47 -28.87
C LEU A 302 -21.68 16.01 -29.15
N GLU A 303 -21.85 17.33 -29.15
CA GLU A 303 -23.11 18.02 -29.45
C GLU A 303 -23.27 18.36 -30.94
N ALA A 304 -22.18 18.36 -31.71
CA ALA A 304 -22.14 18.60 -33.16
C ALA A 304 -22.44 17.33 -33.97
#